data_AF-A0A963LJA9-F1
#
_entry.id   AF-A0A963LJA9-F1
#
_cell.length_a   1.000
_cell.length_b   1.000
_cell.length_c   1.000
_cell.angle_alpha   90.00
_cell.angle_beta   90.00
_cell.angle_gamma   90.00
#
_symmetry.space_group_name_H-M   'P 1'
#
loop_
_entity.id
_entity.type
_entity.pdbx_description
1 polymer ?
#
loop_
_entity_poly.entity_id
_entity_poly.type
_entity_poly.pdbx_seq_one_letter_code
_entity_poly.pdbx_strand_id
1 'polypeptide(L)'
;MPLDHTHVPHASSWLASANGHPDFPIQNLPYGVVRRKGSAEAWRGAVAIGDQVLDLAALSAIHSLGQPADSALRLAALPALNAFMAAGPATWSALRHALFEVLSSGADEAARHAARSCLMPQDEVEHQLPTRIGD
;
A
#
# COMPACT_ATOMS: atom_id res chain seq x y z
N MET A 1 -28.12 -0.37 7.71
CA MET A 1 -26.84 -1.06 7.43
C MET A 1 -26.06 -0.15 6.50
N PRO A 2 -25.01 0.56 6.97
CA PRO A 2 -24.38 1.59 6.14
C PRO A 2 -23.42 0.94 5.15
N LEU A 3 -23.42 1.49 3.94
CA LEU A 3 -22.80 0.96 2.73
C LEU A 3 -21.26 1.05 2.78
N ASP A 4 -20.62 0.01 2.25
CA ASP A 4 -19.19 -0.07 1.97
C ASP A 4 -18.72 1.07 1.04
N HIS A 5 -18.23 2.15 1.64
CA HIS A 5 -17.64 3.33 0.99
C HIS A 5 -16.39 3.05 0.13
N THR A 6 -15.85 1.83 0.15
CA THR A 6 -14.76 1.37 -0.71
C THR A 6 -15.22 0.85 -2.07
N HIS A 7 -16.53 0.74 -2.31
CA HIS A 7 -17.12 0.37 -3.61
C HIS A 7 -17.67 1.59 -4.36
N VAL A 8 -16.88 2.65 -4.50
CA VAL A 8 -17.18 3.71 -5.49
C VAL A 8 -16.64 3.25 -6.85
N PRO A 9 -17.48 2.77 -7.79
CA PRO A 9 -17.03 2.28 -9.10
C PRO A 9 -16.37 3.36 -9.97
N HIS A 10 -16.36 4.62 -9.52
CA HIS A 10 -15.76 5.75 -10.21
C HIS A 10 -14.50 6.30 -9.51
N ALA A 11 -14.05 5.68 -8.41
CA ALA A 11 -12.81 6.11 -7.77
C ALA A 11 -11.63 5.87 -8.71
N SER A 12 -11.03 6.97 -9.13
CA SER A 12 -9.83 6.98 -9.96
C SER A 12 -8.63 7.32 -9.10
N SER A 13 -7.47 6.79 -9.43
CA SER A 13 -6.21 7.22 -8.85
C SER A 13 -5.66 8.44 -9.59
N TRP A 14 -4.89 9.27 -8.91
CA TRP A 14 -4.01 10.23 -9.58
C TRP A 14 -2.84 9.53 -10.31
N LEU A 15 -2.59 8.24 -10.03
CA LEU A 15 -1.73 7.38 -10.84
C LEU A 15 -2.49 6.91 -12.08
N ALA A 16 -2.09 7.43 -13.24
CA ALA A 16 -2.69 7.06 -14.52
C ALA A 16 -2.59 5.54 -14.78
N SER A 17 -1.48 4.90 -14.40
CA SER A 17 -1.26 3.48 -14.62
C SER A 17 -2.18 2.56 -13.81
N ALA A 18 -2.79 3.06 -12.72
CA ALA A 18 -3.74 2.30 -11.92
C ALA A 18 -5.18 2.36 -12.48
N ASN A 19 -5.49 3.36 -13.31
CA ASN A 19 -6.84 3.57 -13.82
C ASN A 19 -7.15 2.58 -14.95
N GLY A 20 -8.00 1.59 -14.67
CA GLY A 20 -8.35 0.54 -15.63
C GLY A 20 -7.33 -0.58 -15.74
N HIS A 21 -6.38 -0.68 -14.80
CA HIS A 21 -5.44 -1.79 -14.74
C HIS A 21 -6.17 -3.09 -14.41
N PRO A 22 -5.90 -4.21 -15.12
CA PRO A 22 -6.61 -5.47 -14.89
C PRO A 22 -6.33 -6.07 -13.50
N ASP A 23 -5.06 -6.09 -13.08
CA ASP A 23 -4.65 -6.74 -11.83
C ASP A 23 -4.51 -5.79 -10.63
N PHE A 24 -3.97 -4.58 -10.82
CA PHE A 24 -3.63 -3.64 -9.75
C PHE A 24 -4.38 -2.30 -9.83
N PRO A 25 -5.72 -2.29 -9.96
CA PRO A 25 -6.47 -1.04 -9.89
C PRO A 25 -6.49 -0.53 -8.43
N ILE A 26 -6.86 0.74 -8.23
CA ILE A 26 -6.97 1.35 -6.88
C ILE A 26 -7.97 0.61 -5.97
N GLN A 27 -8.88 -0.19 -6.54
CA GLN A 27 -9.81 -1.03 -5.80
C GLN A 27 -9.17 -2.32 -5.28
N ASN A 28 -8.04 -2.78 -5.81
CA ASN A 28 -7.44 -4.04 -5.37
C ASN A 28 -6.47 -3.82 -4.20
N LEU A 29 -5.48 -2.93 -4.36
CA LEU A 29 -4.42 -2.64 -3.37
C LEU A 29 -3.90 -3.89 -2.65
N PRO A 30 -3.34 -4.89 -3.38
CA PRO A 30 -2.81 -6.09 -2.76
C PRO A 30 -1.52 -5.78 -1.98
N TYR A 31 -1.41 -6.37 -0.79
CA TYR A 31 -0.23 -6.27 0.05
C TYR A 31 0.80 -7.34 -0.34
N GLY A 32 2.05 -6.93 -0.45
CA GLY A 32 3.19 -7.80 -0.74
C GLY A 32 4.42 -7.41 0.07
N VAL A 33 5.50 -8.16 -0.10
CA VAL A 33 6.81 -7.84 0.44
C VAL A 33 7.78 -7.69 -0.72
N VAL A 34 8.48 -6.55 -0.75
CA VAL A 34 9.39 -6.20 -1.85
C VAL A 34 10.73 -5.70 -1.33
N ARG A 35 11.69 -5.64 -2.23
CA ARG A 35 13.00 -5.03 -2.04
C ARG A 35 13.43 -4.40 -3.36
N ARG A 36 14.21 -3.31 -3.33
CA ARG A 36 14.82 -2.76 -4.55
C ARG A 36 15.73 -3.80 -5.21
N LYS A 37 15.53 -4.03 -6.51
CA LYS A 37 16.27 -5.00 -7.32
C LYS A 37 17.76 -4.71 -7.29
N GLY A 38 18.56 -5.76 -7.09
CA GLY A 38 20.02 -5.63 -7.03
C GLY A 38 20.54 -4.85 -5.81
N SER A 39 19.69 -4.56 -4.82
CA SER A 39 20.10 -3.93 -3.55
C SER A 39 20.24 -4.97 -2.43
N ALA A 40 21.10 -4.67 -1.46
CA ALA A 40 21.19 -5.40 -0.19
C ALA A 40 20.22 -4.85 0.87
N GLU A 41 19.21 -4.06 0.46
CA GLU A 41 18.22 -3.50 1.38
C GLU A 41 17.40 -4.61 2.07
N ALA A 42 16.82 -4.29 3.22
CA ALA A 42 15.89 -5.19 3.87
C ALA A 42 14.58 -5.30 3.05
N TRP A 43 13.99 -6.50 3.08
CA TRP A 43 12.63 -6.73 2.65
C TRP A 43 11.67 -5.88 3.47
N ARG A 44 10.66 -5.33 2.82
CA ARG A 44 9.67 -4.44 3.42
C ARG A 44 8.32 -4.62 2.76
N GLY A 45 7.27 -4.36 3.52
CA GLY A 45 5.94 -4.45 2.94
C GLY A 45 5.69 -3.33 1.93
N ALA A 46 4.89 -3.67 0.93
CA ALA A 46 4.52 -2.76 -0.14
C ALA A 46 3.13 -3.09 -0.67
N VAL A 47 2.56 -2.15 -1.43
CA VAL A 47 1.26 -2.33 -2.11
C VAL A 47 1.44 -2.09 -3.59
N ALA A 48 0.95 -3.02 -4.42
CA ALA A 48 0.98 -2.83 -5.86
C ALA A 48 -0.17 -1.92 -6.32
N ILE A 49 0.13 -0.98 -7.21
CA ILE A 49 -0.84 -0.06 -7.82
C ILE A 49 -0.41 0.32 -9.24
N GLY A 50 -1.19 -0.11 -10.24
CA GLY A 50 -0.83 0.03 -11.65
C GLY A 50 0.48 -0.68 -11.97
N ASP A 51 1.41 0.05 -12.58
CA ASP A 51 2.79 -0.38 -12.87
C ASP A 51 3.79 -0.02 -11.76
N GLN A 52 3.28 0.50 -10.63
CA GLN A 52 4.07 0.94 -9.49
C GLN A 52 3.83 0.07 -8.26
N VAL A 53 4.77 0.18 -7.34
CA VAL A 53 4.71 -0.40 -6.01
C VAL A 53 4.94 0.70 -4.98
N LEU A 54 4.00 0.86 -4.07
CA LEU A 54 4.07 1.80 -2.95
C LEU A 54 4.81 1.15 -1.79
N ASP A 55 5.96 1.72 -1.44
CA ASP A 55 6.78 1.32 -0.31
C ASP A 55 6.15 1.75 1.02
N LEU A 56 5.62 0.78 1.79
CA LEU A 56 4.96 1.08 3.06
C LEU A 56 5.95 1.48 4.15
N ALA A 57 7.21 1.06 4.07
CA ALA A 57 8.22 1.48 5.03
C ALA A 57 8.63 2.94 4.79
N ALA A 58 8.81 3.33 3.53
CA ALA A 58 9.04 4.73 3.17
C ALA A 58 7.85 5.61 3.57
N LEU A 59 6.62 5.16 3.29
CA LEU A 59 5.41 5.86 3.69
C LEU A 59 5.27 5.97 5.22
N SER A 60 5.66 4.91 5.94
CA SER A 60 5.63 4.91 7.41
C SER A 60 6.62 5.90 8.01
N ALA A 61 7.77 6.12 7.36
CA ALA A 61 8.81 7.02 7.86
C ALA A 61 8.39 8.49 7.82
N ILE A 62 7.47 8.84 6.92
CA ILE A 62 7.00 10.22 6.73
C ILE A 62 5.66 10.52 7.44
N HIS A 63 5.09 9.55 8.17
CA HIS A 63 3.90 9.71 9.01
C HIS A 63 2.71 10.42 8.31
N SER A 64 2.40 9.99 7.09
CA SER A 64 1.45 10.67 6.22
C SER A 64 -0.01 10.24 6.35
N LEU A 65 -0.31 9.11 7.02
CA LEU A 65 -1.67 8.54 7.05
C LEU A 65 -2.48 8.93 8.30
N GLY A 66 -1.82 9.25 9.41
CA GLY A 66 -2.48 9.58 10.68
C GLY A 66 -3.00 8.34 11.43
N GLN A 67 -3.38 8.51 12.70
CA GLN A 67 -3.90 7.39 13.51
C GLN A 67 -5.39 7.11 13.21
N PRO A 68 -5.83 5.84 13.21
CA PRO A 68 -5.08 4.62 13.56
C PRO A 68 -4.27 4.00 12.41
N ALA A 69 -4.36 4.54 11.19
CA ALA A 69 -3.75 3.97 10.00
C ALA A 69 -2.21 3.88 10.09
N ASP A 70 -1.54 4.86 10.69
CA ASP A 70 -0.10 4.84 10.96
C ASP A 70 0.34 3.62 11.79
N SER A 71 -0.49 3.16 12.74
CA SER A 71 -0.18 1.95 13.52
C SER A 71 -0.28 0.69 12.65
N ALA A 72 -1.30 0.64 11.79
CA ALA A 72 -1.46 -0.43 10.83
C ALA A 72 -0.33 -0.45 9.78
N LEU A 73 0.06 0.74 9.31
CA LEU A 73 1.14 0.96 8.35
C LEU A 73 2.47 0.46 8.90
N ARG A 74 2.79 0.72 10.17
CA ARG A 74 4.01 0.20 10.82
C ARG A 74 4.06 -1.33 10.82
N LEU A 75 2.93 -2.00 11.05
CA LEU A 75 2.85 -3.45 11.00
C LEU A 75 2.99 -3.97 9.57
N ALA A 76 2.36 -3.29 8.61
CA ALA A 76 2.42 -3.65 7.20
C ALA A 76 3.77 -3.32 6.55
N ALA A 77 4.55 -2.40 7.12
CA ALA A 77 5.89 -2.04 6.64
C ALA A 77 6.97 -3.08 7.00
N LEU A 78 6.65 -4.06 7.86
CA LEU A 78 7.61 -5.06 8.29
C LEU A 78 8.07 -5.99 7.14
N PRO A 79 9.25 -6.64 7.28
CA PRO A 79 9.75 -7.61 6.30
C PRO A 79 8.86 -8.85 6.10
N ALA A 80 7.87 -9.06 6.97
CA ALA A 80 6.89 -10.13 6.89
C ALA A 80 5.52 -9.61 7.33
N LEU A 81 4.48 -9.90 6.55
CA LEU A 81 3.13 -9.43 6.83
C LEU A 81 2.44 -10.21 7.97
N ASN A 82 3.08 -11.22 8.56
CA ASN A 82 2.50 -12.05 9.63
C ASN A 82 1.92 -11.20 10.79
N ALA A 83 2.61 -10.16 11.23
CA ALA A 83 2.13 -9.29 12.32
C ALA A 83 0.93 -8.44 11.89
N PHE A 84 0.95 -7.93 10.65
CA PHE A 84 -0.19 -7.23 10.06
C PHE A 84 -1.40 -8.16 9.93
N MET A 85 -1.20 -9.39 9.44
CA MET A 85 -2.24 -10.42 9.33
C MET A 85 -2.79 -10.82 10.70
N ALA A 86 -1.98 -10.83 11.76
CA ALA A 86 -2.43 -11.13 13.11
C ALA A 86 -3.27 -10.00 13.75
N ALA A 87 -3.12 -8.75 13.29
CA ALA A 87 -3.80 -7.58 13.86
C ALA A 87 -5.32 -7.55 13.57
N GLY A 88 -5.76 -8.28 12.55
CA GLY A 88 -7.17 -8.49 12.23
C GLY A 88 -7.82 -7.39 11.37
N PRO A 89 -9.12 -7.56 11.07
CA PRO A 89 -9.80 -6.84 9.99
C PRO A 89 -9.95 -5.34 10.24
N ALA A 90 -10.02 -4.89 11.49
CA ALA A 90 -10.10 -3.46 11.82
C ALA A 90 -8.82 -2.71 11.40
N THR A 91 -7.66 -3.30 11.66
CA THR A 91 -6.34 -2.76 11.26
C THR A 91 -6.19 -2.75 9.74
N TRP A 92 -6.61 -3.83 9.08
CA TRP A 92 -6.56 -3.91 7.62
C TRP A 92 -7.44 -2.87 6.94
N SER A 93 -8.65 -2.68 7.46
CA SER A 93 -9.61 -1.71 6.94
C SER A 93 -9.11 -0.28 7.12
N ALA A 94 -8.56 0.03 8.30
CA ALA A 94 -7.97 1.35 8.57
C ALA A 94 -6.82 1.68 7.60
N LEU A 95 -5.91 0.73 7.37
CA LEU A 95 -4.81 0.92 6.42
C LEU A 95 -5.34 1.06 4.98
N ARG A 96 -6.25 0.17 4.56
CA ARG A 96 -6.80 0.18 3.21
C ARG A 96 -7.52 1.49 2.89
N HIS A 97 -8.32 2.01 3.83
CA HIS A 97 -9.00 3.30 3.65
C HIS A 97 -8.00 4.45 3.53
N ALA A 98 -6.99 4.50 4.39
CA ALA A 98 -5.98 5.56 4.34
C ALA A 98 -5.15 5.51 3.04
N LEU A 99 -4.73 4.32 2.60
CA LEU A 99 -4.02 4.16 1.33
C LEU A 99 -4.90 4.57 0.15
N PHE A 100 -6.17 4.19 0.17
CA PHE A 100 -7.12 4.57 -0.87
C PHE A 100 -7.31 6.09 -0.94
N GLU A 101 -7.48 6.77 0.21
CA GLU A 101 -7.60 8.23 0.28
C GLU A 101 -6.37 8.92 -0.31
N VAL A 102 -5.16 8.47 0.04
CA VAL A 102 -3.91 9.07 -0.45
C VAL A 102 -3.67 8.79 -1.94
N LEU A 103 -4.12 7.64 -2.45
CA LEU A 103 -3.95 7.26 -3.85
C LEU A 103 -5.10 7.74 -4.74
N SER A 104 -6.21 8.18 -4.16
CA SER A 104 -7.40 8.66 -4.87
C SER A 104 -7.15 9.99 -5.57
N SER A 105 -7.79 10.21 -6.71
CA SER A 105 -7.73 11.47 -7.48
C SER A 105 -8.22 12.69 -6.69
N GLY A 106 -8.88 12.49 -5.54
CA GLY A 106 -9.28 13.54 -4.61
C GLY A 106 -8.27 13.87 -3.51
N ALA A 107 -7.15 13.13 -3.41
CA ALA A 107 -6.17 13.32 -2.34
C ALA A 107 -5.56 14.74 -2.35
N ASP A 108 -5.18 15.26 -1.19
CA ASP A 108 -4.47 16.54 -1.11
C ASP A 108 -3.11 16.49 -1.81
N GLU A 109 -2.67 17.61 -2.39
CA GLU A 109 -1.41 17.70 -3.13
C GLU A 109 -0.20 17.26 -2.29
N ALA A 110 -0.19 17.62 -1.00
CA ALA A 110 0.85 17.20 -0.07
C ALA A 110 0.88 15.67 0.14
N ALA A 111 -0.29 15.03 0.27
CA ALA A 111 -0.41 13.58 0.40
C ALA A 111 0.02 12.87 -0.90
N ARG A 112 -0.36 13.40 -2.06
CA ARG A 112 0.10 12.89 -3.37
C ARG A 112 1.61 12.96 -3.50
N HIS A 113 2.20 14.09 -3.13
CA HIS A 113 3.64 14.30 -3.19
C HIS A 113 4.39 13.31 -2.28
N ALA A 114 3.91 13.16 -1.04
CA ALA A 114 4.41 12.21 -0.07
C ALA A 114 4.31 10.74 -0.55
N ALA A 115 3.18 10.35 -1.13
CA ALA A 115 3.03 9.01 -1.70
C ALA A 115 3.91 8.81 -2.93
N ARG A 116 4.02 9.82 -3.80
CA ARG A 116 4.84 9.76 -5.02
C ARG A 116 6.32 9.55 -4.71
N SER A 117 6.86 10.13 -3.64
CA SER A 117 8.25 9.89 -3.22
C SER A 117 8.48 8.48 -2.65
N CYS A 118 7.41 7.75 -2.34
CA CYS A 118 7.42 6.37 -1.84
C CYS A 118 7.08 5.33 -2.92
N LEU A 119 6.81 5.75 -4.16
CA LEU A 119 6.54 4.83 -5.26
C LEU A 119 7.85 4.38 -5.91
N MET A 120 7.87 3.12 -6.30
CA MET A 120 8.93 2.51 -7.11
C MET A 120 8.31 1.79 -8.30
N PRO A 121 8.97 1.82 -9.47
CA PRO A 121 8.56 1.02 -10.62
C PRO A 121 8.54 -0.47 -10.27
N GLN A 122 7.53 -1.20 -10.72
CA GLN A 122 7.41 -2.63 -10.43
C GLN A 122 8.56 -3.46 -11.03
N ASP A 123 9.20 -2.98 -12.10
CA ASP A 123 10.37 -3.62 -12.74
C ASP A 123 11.71 -3.36 -11.99
N GLU A 124 11.72 -2.38 -11.09
CA GLU A 124 12.85 -2.04 -10.21
C GLU A 124 12.79 -2.73 -8.85
N VAL A 125 11.78 -3.56 -8.58
CA VAL A 125 11.64 -4.28 -7.31
C VAL A 125 11.64 -5.80 -7.51
N GLU A 126 12.19 -6.48 -6.52
CA GLU A 126 12.06 -7.92 -6.33
C GLU A 126 10.90 -8.18 -5.38
N HIS A 127 10.12 -9.22 -5.65
CA HIS A 127 9.03 -9.67 -4.79
C HIS A 127 9.43 -10.93 -4.03
N GLN A 128 9.00 -11.04 -2.78
CA GLN A 128 9.08 -12.27 -1.99
C GLN A 128 7.69 -12.66 -1.50
N LEU A 129 7.53 -13.94 -1.16
CA LEU A 129 6.33 -14.45 -0.51
C LEU A 129 5.99 -13.57 0.72
N PRO A 130 4.76 -13.02 0.81
CA PRO A 130 4.39 -12.03 1.83
C PRO A 130 4.35 -12.59 3.25
N THR A 131 4.29 -13.91 3.38
CA THR A 131 4.23 -14.62 4.66
C THR A 131 5.41 -15.56 4.78
N ARG A 132 6.02 -15.61 5.97
CA ARG A 132 6.78 -16.80 6.36
C ARG A 132 5.78 -17.90 6.59
N ILE A 133 5.80 -18.92 5.74
CA ILE A 133 5.08 -20.18 5.98
C ILE A 133 5.74 -20.79 7.22
N GLY A 134 5.00 -20.80 8.34
CA GLY A 134 5.33 -21.63 9.50
C GLY A 134 4.68 -22.99 9.29
N ASP A 135 5.46 -24.05 9.44
CA ASP A 135 4.99 -25.44 9.53
C ASP A 135 4.27 -25.67 10.86
#